data_AF-A0A959VL19-F1
#
_entry.id   AF-A0A959VL19-F1
#
_cell.length_a   1.000
_cell.length_b   1.000
_cell.length_c   1.000
_cell.angle_alpha   90.00
_cell.angle_beta   90.00
_cell.angle_gamma   90.00
#
_symmetry.space_group_name_H-M   'P 1'
#
loop_
_entity.id
_entity.type
_entity.pdbx_description
1 polymer ?
#
loop_
_entity_poly.entity_id
_entity_poly.type
_entity_poly.pdbx_seq_one_letter_code
_entity_poly.pdbx_strand_id
1 'polypeptide(L)'
;MISLTDAFKKFKSRMELNEKERQNASKRQKEVREHLDAAFQIDRSFLTGSYARWTKTKPLKDVDIFFVLGEDEEHYRNKHPDKILTAFFDTLVDVYGSSAVKKQGRSVGVVSRKW
;
A
#
# COMPACT_ATOMS: atom_id res chain seq x y z
N MET A 1 34.24 19.13 9.74
CA MET A 1 34.27 18.26 8.54
C MET A 1 33.74 16.90 8.96
N ILE A 2 32.75 16.34 8.26
CA ILE A 2 32.24 14.99 8.56
C ILE A 2 33.14 13.96 7.86
N SER A 3 33.48 12.85 8.52
CA SER A 3 34.22 11.76 7.87
C SER A 3 33.33 11.06 6.84
N LEU A 4 33.94 10.37 5.86
CA LEU A 4 33.19 9.56 4.89
C LEU A 4 32.32 8.51 5.61
N THR A 5 32.90 7.85 6.61
CA THR A 5 32.21 6.86 7.44
C THR A 5 30.98 7.46 8.15
N ASP A 6 31.12 8.63 8.76
CA ASP A 6 30.02 9.29 9.47
C ASP A 6 28.96 9.81 8.50
N ALA A 7 29.36 10.23 7.29
CA ALA A 7 28.43 10.59 6.23
C ALA A 7 27.57 9.39 5.81
N PHE A 8 28.16 8.20 5.61
CA PHE A 8 27.41 6.98 5.30
C PHE A 8 26.53 6.50 6.44
N LYS A 9 27.00 6.56 7.70
CA LYS A 9 26.17 6.26 8.88
C LYS A 9 24.96 7.18 8.95
N LYS A 10 25.18 8.49 8.74
CA LYS A 10 24.09 9.49 8.69
C LYS A 10 23.13 9.21 7.53
N PHE A 11 23.63 8.87 6.35
CA PHE A 11 22.79 8.53 5.20
C PHE A 11 21.94 7.28 5.45
N LYS A 12 22.54 6.21 5.99
CA LYS A 12 21.82 4.99 6.41
C LYS A 12 20.68 5.33 7.39
N SER A 13 20.98 6.08 8.46
CA SER A 13 19.96 6.46 9.46
C SER A 13 18.79 7.27 8.87
N ARG A 14 19.06 8.05 7.81
CA ARG A 14 18.01 8.82 7.11
C ARG A 14 17.12 7.93 6.25
N MET A 15 17.65 6.83 5.72
CA MET A 15 16.90 5.87 4.91
C MET A 15 16.10 4.86 5.75
N GLU A 16 16.49 4.65 7.02
CA GLU A 16 15.77 3.77 7.94
C GLU A 16 14.38 4.29 8.27
N LEU A 17 13.41 3.37 8.29
CA LEU A 17 12.02 3.66 8.59
C LEU A 17 11.89 4.15 10.04
N ASN A 18 11.27 5.30 10.25
CA ASN A 18 11.01 5.83 11.60
C ASN A 18 9.60 5.49 12.09
N GLU A 19 9.37 5.70 13.39
CA GLU A 19 8.09 5.37 14.03
C GLU A 19 6.90 6.15 13.44
N LYS A 20 7.11 7.42 13.06
CA LYS A 20 6.06 8.23 12.43
C LYS A 20 5.63 7.68 11.07
N GLU A 21 6.60 7.22 10.26
CA GLU A 21 6.35 6.57 8.97
C GLU A 21 5.61 5.23 9.16
N ARG A 22 5.94 4.46 10.21
CA ARG A 22 5.24 3.22 10.58
C ARG A 22 3.78 3.48 10.96
N GLN A 23 3.55 4.45 11.83
CA GLN A 23 2.20 4.82 12.26
C GLN A 23 1.35 5.33 11.08
N ASN A 24 1.94 6.12 10.18
CA ASN A 24 1.25 6.57 8.99
C ASN A 24 0.89 5.39 8.05
N ALA A 25 1.83 4.48 7.79
CA ALA A 25 1.56 3.29 6.98
C ALA A 25 0.44 2.43 7.57
N SER A 26 0.44 2.20 8.89
CA SER A 26 -0.62 1.47 9.59
C SER A 26 -1.96 2.19 9.52
N LYS A 27 -1.98 3.52 9.71
CA LYS A 27 -3.20 4.33 9.58
C LYS A 27 -3.79 4.20 8.17
N ARG A 28 -2.95 4.29 7.13
CA ARG A 28 -3.39 4.15 5.73
C ARG A 28 -3.89 2.76 5.40
N GLN A 29 -3.24 1.72 5.92
CA GLN A 29 -3.75 0.36 5.77
C GLN A 29 -5.17 0.24 6.32
N LYS A 30 -5.43 0.77 7.52
CA LYS A 30 -6.75 0.74 8.15
C LYS A 30 -7.80 1.54 7.37
N GLU A 31 -7.47 2.75 6.96
CA GLU A 31 -8.34 3.60 6.14
C GLU A 31 -8.74 2.92 4.82
N VAL A 32 -7.77 2.42 4.05
CA VAL A 32 -8.06 1.71 2.79
C VAL A 32 -8.85 0.43 3.06
N ARG A 33 -8.54 -0.28 4.16
CA ARG A 33 -9.27 -1.48 4.57
C ARG A 33 -10.75 -1.21 4.85
N GLU A 34 -11.04 -0.20 5.67
CA GLU A 34 -12.40 0.20 6.03
C GLU A 34 -13.25 0.53 4.79
N HIS A 35 -12.66 1.19 3.79
CA HIS A 35 -13.35 1.49 2.53
C HIS A 35 -13.61 0.26 1.66
N LEU A 36 -12.65 -0.66 1.58
CA LEU A 36 -12.82 -1.88 0.78
C LEU A 36 -13.77 -2.89 1.44
N ASP A 37 -13.87 -2.92 2.78
CA ASP A 37 -14.82 -3.78 3.51
C ASP A 37 -16.29 -3.49 3.17
N ALA A 38 -16.60 -2.28 2.68
CA ALA A 38 -17.95 -1.93 2.24
C ALA A 38 -18.33 -2.56 0.88
N ALA A 39 -17.34 -2.98 0.09
CA ALA A 39 -17.54 -3.47 -1.28
C ALA A 39 -17.11 -4.93 -1.48
N PHE A 40 -16.27 -5.47 -0.59
CA PHE A 40 -15.72 -6.82 -0.68
C PHE A 40 -15.74 -7.51 0.68
N GLN A 41 -15.95 -8.81 0.68
CA GLN A 41 -15.68 -9.63 1.85
C GLN A 41 -14.17 -9.89 1.98
N ILE A 42 -13.54 -9.27 2.97
CA ILE A 42 -12.09 -9.37 3.20
C ILE A 42 -11.84 -10.02 4.58
N ASP A 43 -11.07 -11.10 4.64
CA ASP A 43 -10.77 -11.78 5.90
C ASP A 43 -9.72 -11.02 6.72
N ARG A 44 -8.65 -10.57 6.06
CA ARG A 44 -7.54 -9.84 6.69
C ARG A 44 -6.76 -8.98 5.72
N SER A 45 -6.05 -8.00 6.25
CA SER A 45 -5.03 -7.26 5.49
C SER A 45 -3.74 -7.11 6.27
N PHE A 46 -2.62 -7.01 5.56
CA PHE A 46 -1.31 -6.83 6.19
C PHE A 46 -0.32 -6.12 5.27
N LEU A 47 0.52 -5.30 5.89
CA LEU A 47 1.66 -4.64 5.24
C LEU A 47 2.73 -5.68 4.89
N THR A 48 3.20 -5.68 3.66
CA THR A 48 4.12 -6.70 3.12
C THR A 48 5.18 -6.10 2.22
N GLY A 49 5.83 -6.92 1.40
CA GLY A 49 6.80 -6.47 0.41
C GLY A 49 8.08 -5.91 1.01
N SER A 50 8.71 -4.97 0.31
CA SER A 50 9.97 -4.36 0.76
C SER A 50 9.82 -3.52 2.02
N TYR A 51 8.59 -3.04 2.31
CA TYR A 51 8.27 -2.34 3.54
C TYR A 51 8.47 -3.26 4.75
N ALA A 52 7.82 -4.43 4.77
CA ALA A 52 7.92 -5.37 5.88
C ALA A 52 9.32 -5.98 6.05
N ARG A 53 10.12 -6.02 4.98
CA ARG A 53 11.51 -6.52 5.01
C ARG A 53 12.57 -5.48 5.37
N TRP A 54 12.18 -4.24 5.68
CA TRP A 54 13.12 -3.16 5.99
C TRP A 54 14.10 -2.82 4.84
N THR A 55 13.70 -3.12 3.60
CA THR A 55 14.52 -2.86 2.39
C THR A 55 13.93 -1.79 1.48
N LYS A 56 12.80 -1.18 1.85
CA LYS A 56 12.20 -0.05 1.12
C LYS A 56 12.94 1.24 1.46
N THR A 57 13.38 1.97 0.43
CA THR A 57 14.09 3.25 0.58
C THR A 57 13.13 4.43 0.70
N LYS A 58 13.66 5.60 1.09
CA LYS A 58 12.88 6.84 1.19
C LYS A 58 12.94 7.67 -0.10
N PRO A 59 11.91 8.49 -0.40
CA PRO A 59 10.65 8.65 0.34
C PRO A 59 9.78 7.39 0.27
N LEU A 60 9.02 7.12 1.35
CA LEU A 60 8.21 5.92 1.45
C LEU A 60 7.06 5.96 0.43
N LYS A 61 7.21 5.22 -0.66
CA LYS A 61 6.22 5.07 -1.74
C LYS A 61 5.91 3.61 -2.00
N ASP A 62 4.76 3.34 -2.61
CA ASP A 62 4.33 2.02 -3.06
C ASP A 62 4.41 0.96 -1.94
N VAL A 63 3.85 1.28 -0.77
CA VAL A 63 3.79 0.34 0.35
C VAL A 63 2.77 -0.75 0.02
N ASP A 64 3.24 -1.99 -0.03
CA ASP A 64 2.42 -3.13 -0.40
C ASP A 64 1.48 -3.52 0.76
N ILE A 65 0.18 -3.55 0.48
CA ILE A 65 -0.84 -4.09 1.38
C ILE A 65 -1.52 -5.24 0.65
N PHE A 66 -1.51 -6.42 1.26
CA PHE A 66 -2.33 -7.52 0.76
C PHE A 66 -3.69 -7.47 1.44
N PHE A 67 -4.76 -7.53 0.65
CA PHE A 67 -6.13 -7.74 1.08
C PHE A 67 -6.49 -9.18 0.74
N VAL A 68 -6.62 -10.02 1.77
CA VAL A 68 -7.02 -11.42 1.60
C VAL A 68 -8.53 -11.45 1.53
N LEU A 69 -9.05 -11.60 0.33
CA LEU A 69 -10.48 -11.81 0.08
C LEU A 69 -10.88 -13.19 0.64
N GLY A 70 -12.05 -13.27 1.26
CA GLY A 70 -12.57 -14.57 1.72
C GLY A 70 -13.50 -15.22 0.70
N GLU A 71 -14.32 -16.15 1.18
CA GLU A 71 -14.99 -17.15 0.33
C GLU A 71 -16.03 -16.56 -0.63
N ASP A 72 -16.76 -15.51 -0.24
CA ASP A 72 -17.79 -14.87 -1.09
C ASP A 72 -17.17 -14.27 -2.38
N GLU A 73 -15.87 -13.94 -2.33
CA GLU A 73 -15.11 -13.36 -3.43
C GLU A 73 -14.34 -14.41 -4.25
N GLU A 74 -14.45 -15.71 -3.93
CA GLU A 74 -13.71 -16.78 -4.61
C GLU A 74 -13.97 -16.79 -6.12
N HIS A 75 -15.15 -16.33 -6.52
CA HIS A 75 -15.58 -16.20 -7.90
C HIS A 75 -14.62 -15.34 -8.77
N TYR A 76 -13.78 -14.48 -8.18
CA TYR A 76 -12.73 -13.75 -8.90
C TYR A 76 -11.54 -14.62 -9.32
N ARG A 77 -11.27 -15.75 -8.65
CA ARG A 77 -10.14 -16.65 -8.95
C ARG A 77 -10.21 -17.27 -10.34
N ASN A 78 -11.42 -17.48 -10.84
CA ASN A 78 -11.68 -18.09 -12.14
C ASN A 78 -11.87 -17.03 -13.26
N LYS A 79 -11.72 -15.74 -12.94
CA LYS A 79 -11.83 -14.63 -13.91
C LYS A 79 -10.43 -14.16 -14.33
N HIS A 80 -10.37 -13.44 -15.46
CA HIS A 80 -9.15 -12.76 -15.86
C HIS A 80 -8.71 -11.77 -14.74
N PRO A 81 -7.41 -11.68 -14.37
CA PRO A 81 -6.94 -10.86 -13.25
C PRO A 81 -7.36 -9.39 -13.32
N ASP A 82 -7.51 -8.86 -14.54
CA ASP A 82 -7.98 -7.49 -14.75
C ASP A 82 -9.38 -7.21 -14.15
N LYS A 83 -10.22 -8.24 -13.96
CA LYS A 83 -11.55 -8.08 -13.35
C LYS A 83 -11.47 -7.65 -11.89
N ILE A 84 -10.63 -8.30 -11.07
CA ILE A 84 -10.48 -7.91 -9.67
C ILE A 84 -9.72 -6.58 -9.54
N LEU A 85 -8.72 -6.35 -10.41
CA LEU A 85 -7.98 -5.08 -10.43
C LEU A 85 -8.87 -3.90 -10.83
N THR A 86 -9.80 -4.10 -11.75
CA THR A 86 -10.76 -3.07 -12.15
C THR A 86 -11.79 -2.82 -11.05
N ALA A 87 -12.33 -3.88 -10.43
CA ALA A 87 -13.25 -3.72 -9.30
C ALA A 87 -12.61 -2.93 -8.15
N PHE A 88 -11.38 -3.28 -7.75
CA PHE A 88 -10.63 -2.52 -6.74
C PHE A 88 -10.36 -1.07 -7.18
N PHE A 89 -10.03 -0.86 -8.46
CA PHE A 89 -9.81 0.48 -8.99
C PHE A 89 -11.07 1.33 -8.87
N ASP A 90 -12.21 0.84 -9.33
CA ASP A 90 -13.48 1.57 -9.31
C ASP A 90 -13.89 1.91 -7.86
N THR A 91 -13.84 0.94 -6.93
CA THR A 91 -14.12 1.17 -5.51
C THR A 91 -13.22 2.24 -4.89
N LEU A 92 -11.93 2.24 -5.23
CA LEU A 92 -10.99 3.23 -4.69
C LEU A 92 -11.16 4.59 -5.37
N VAL A 93 -11.59 4.64 -6.62
CA VAL A 93 -11.88 5.91 -7.33
C VAL A 93 -13.03 6.65 -6.68
N ASP A 94 -14.05 5.94 -6.18
CA ASP A 94 -15.19 6.56 -5.48
C ASP A 94 -14.75 7.33 -4.21
N VAL A 95 -13.68 6.87 -3.56
CA VAL A 95 -13.16 7.46 -2.33
C VAL A 95 -12.11 8.54 -2.60
N TYR A 96 -11.14 8.25 -3.47
CA TYR A 96 -9.94 9.07 -3.65
C TYR A 96 -9.97 9.93 -4.92
N GLY A 97 -10.88 9.64 -5.85
CA GLY A 97 -10.96 10.26 -7.16
C GLY A 97 -9.99 9.66 -8.19
N SER A 98 -10.38 9.66 -9.45
CA SER A 98 -9.63 9.03 -10.56
C SER A 98 -8.20 9.54 -10.74
N SER A 99 -7.92 10.79 -10.36
CA SER A 99 -6.56 11.36 -10.43
C SER A 99 -5.60 10.84 -9.36
N ALA A 100 -6.12 10.21 -8.31
CA ALA A 100 -5.37 9.67 -7.18
C ALA A 100 -5.23 8.14 -7.23
N VAL A 101 -5.93 7.46 -8.12
CA VAL A 101 -5.94 5.99 -8.21
C VAL A 101 -5.35 5.57 -9.55
N LYS A 102 -4.51 4.54 -9.54
CA LYS A 102 -3.85 4.03 -10.75
C LYS A 102 -3.85 2.51 -10.75
N LYS A 103 -4.48 1.90 -11.75
CA LYS A 103 -4.35 0.46 -12.01
C LYS A 103 -2.91 0.13 -12.45
N GLN A 104 -2.32 -0.91 -11.86
CA GLN A 104 -1.00 -1.43 -12.18
C GLN A 104 -1.11 -2.92 -12.57
N GLY A 105 0.00 -3.56 -12.95
CA GLY A 105 -0.04 -4.94 -13.45
C GLY A 105 -0.53 -5.99 -12.43
N ARG A 106 -0.39 -5.73 -11.13
CA ARG A 106 -0.74 -6.68 -10.05
C ARG A 106 -1.30 -6.00 -8.79
N SER A 107 -1.68 -4.74 -8.91
CA SER A 107 -2.02 -3.88 -7.78
C SER A 107 -2.80 -2.67 -8.27
N VAL A 108 -3.46 -1.99 -7.33
CA VAL A 108 -4.03 -0.67 -7.55
C VAL A 108 -3.30 0.31 -6.63
N GLY A 109 -2.61 1.27 -7.23
CA GLY A 109 -1.88 2.30 -6.50
C GLY A 109 -2.81 3.44 -6.10
N VAL A 110 -2.73 3.87 -4.84
CA VAL A 110 -3.42 5.06 -4.33
C VAL A 110 -2.39 6.10 -3.94
N VAL A 111 -2.44 7.24 -4.62
CA VAL A 111 -1.61 8.42 -4.34
C VAL A 111 -2.42 9.36 -3.49
N SER A 112 -2.19 9.36 -2.19
CA SER A 112 -2.81 10.36 -1.34
C SER A 112 -2.21 11.74 -1.60
N ARG A 113 -2.97 12.62 -2.28
CA ARG A 113 -2.67 14.06 -2.35
C ARG A 113 -3.15 14.86 -1.14
N LYS A 114 -4.02 14.29 -0.31
CA LYS A 114 -4.45 14.90 0.97
C LYS A 114 -3.48 14.49 2.08
N TRP A 115 -2.49 15.34 2.37
CA TRP A 115 -2.01 15.85 3.66
C TRP A 115 -0.99 16.95 3.39
#